data_AF-A0A7S1S4X7-F1
#
_entry.id   AF-A0A7S1S4X7-F1
#
_cell.length_a   1.000
_cell.length_b   1.000
_cell.length_c   1.000
_cell.angle_alpha   90.00
_cell.angle_beta   90.00
_cell.angle_gamma   90.00
#
_symmetry.space_group_name_H-M   'P 1'
#
loop_
_entity.id
_entity.type
_entity.pdbx_description
1 polymer ?
#
loop_
_entity_poly.entity_id
_entity_poly.type
_entity_poly.pdbx_seq_one_letter_code
_entity_poly.pdbx_strand_id
1 'polypeptide(L)'
;MLVVHSQPRANGVPSTDPDLGWGPPNGLVYQKAYLEFFASHETLQKLAERLSSEEAICYIAANRAGDVKTNVDSETVNAVAWGVFPGAQVKQPVVADYKSFLAWKDEAFSLWSEWVQVYDKASSSRELLESIQASWYLVSVVDDNFVCGDLLQTLFHALGC
;
A
#
# COMPACT_ATOMS: atom_id res chain seq x y z
N MET A 1 -2.08 -11.09 6.71
CA MET A 1 -1.59 -10.11 5.71
C MET A 1 -0.15 -10.47 5.38
N LEU A 2 0.26 -10.36 4.12
CA LEU A 2 1.65 -10.56 3.66
C LEU A 2 2.15 -9.26 3.02
N VAL A 3 2.93 -8.48 3.78
CA VAL A 3 3.40 -7.14 3.37
C VAL A 3 4.47 -7.25 2.30
N VAL A 4 4.34 -6.43 1.24
CA VAL A 4 5.29 -6.36 0.13
C VAL A 4 5.90 -4.96 -0.04
N HIS A 5 5.21 -3.91 0.43
CA HIS A 5 5.74 -2.55 0.42
C HIS A 5 5.21 -1.75 1.61
N SER A 6 6.02 -0.86 2.15
CA SER A 6 5.64 0.00 3.27
C SER A 6 6.46 1.29 3.28
N GLN A 7 5.85 2.37 3.72
CA GLN A 7 6.55 3.60 4.09
C GLN A 7 5.95 4.18 5.39
N PRO A 8 6.79 4.73 6.28
CA PRO A 8 6.32 5.34 7.51
C PRO A 8 5.68 6.71 7.25
N ARG A 9 4.96 7.21 8.25
CA ARG A 9 4.50 8.60 8.31
C ARG A 9 5.66 9.51 8.67
N ALA A 10 5.78 10.65 7.99
CA ALA A 10 6.72 11.71 8.34
C ALA A 10 6.02 13.06 8.31
N ASN A 11 6.20 13.86 9.36
CA ASN A 11 5.58 15.19 9.48
C ASN A 11 6.65 16.26 9.64
N GLY A 12 7.20 16.73 8.53
CA GLY A 12 8.18 17.82 8.51
C GLY A 12 9.52 17.43 9.12
N VAL A 13 10.04 16.27 8.74
CA VAL A 13 11.38 15.87 9.18
C VAL A 13 12.43 16.63 8.35
N PRO A 14 13.64 16.89 8.89
CA PRO A 14 14.67 17.58 8.15
C PRO A 14 14.99 16.87 6.83
N SER A 15 15.18 17.63 5.76
CA SER A 15 15.70 17.11 4.47
C SER A 15 17.04 16.38 4.57
N THR A 16 17.78 16.60 5.65
CA THR A 16 19.06 15.96 5.98
C THR A 16 18.91 14.81 6.99
N ASP A 17 17.69 14.41 7.32
CA ASP A 17 17.43 13.26 8.17
C ASP A 17 18.08 12.00 7.57
N PRO A 18 18.78 11.17 8.37
CA PRO A 18 19.55 10.04 7.84
C PRO A 18 18.69 8.92 7.25
N ASP A 19 17.43 8.81 7.70
CA ASP A 19 16.56 7.70 7.32
C ASP A 19 15.53 8.12 6.27
N LEU A 20 14.95 9.33 6.41
CA LEU A 20 13.84 9.81 5.59
C LEU A 20 14.19 11.04 4.75
N GLY A 21 15.34 11.66 4.98
CA GLY A 21 15.76 12.90 4.33
C GLY A 21 16.07 12.72 2.85
N TRP A 22 15.65 13.70 2.04
CA TRP A 22 16.02 13.80 0.63
C TRP A 22 15.94 15.26 0.16
N GLY A 23 16.59 15.55 -0.98
CA GLY A 23 16.59 16.88 -1.60
C GLY A 23 17.65 17.84 -1.02
N PRO A 24 17.58 19.15 -1.36
CA PRO A 24 18.51 20.15 -0.83
C PRO A 24 18.41 20.32 0.69
N PRO A 25 19.52 20.69 1.38
CA PRO A 25 19.51 20.93 2.82
C PRO A 25 18.62 22.12 3.20
N ASN A 26 18.28 22.21 4.50
CA ASN A 26 17.39 23.21 5.09
C ASN A 26 15.92 23.14 4.58
N GLY A 27 15.54 22.07 3.88
CA GLY A 27 14.15 21.75 3.59
C GLY A 27 13.51 20.82 4.63
N LEU A 28 12.21 20.58 4.45
CA LEU A 28 11.40 19.66 5.22
C LEU A 28 10.74 18.63 4.30
N VAL A 29 10.70 17.37 4.72
CA VAL A 29 10.08 16.27 3.98
C VAL A 29 8.93 15.67 4.78
N TYR A 30 7.94 15.18 4.05
CA TYR A 30 6.67 14.69 4.56
C TYR A 30 6.28 13.40 3.83
N GLN A 31 5.66 12.49 4.57
CA GLN A 31 5.20 11.19 4.05
C GLN A 31 3.88 10.82 4.72
N LYS A 32 2.94 10.32 3.92
CA LYS A 32 1.76 9.61 4.41
C LYS A 32 2.14 8.16 4.73
N ALA A 33 1.58 7.60 5.80
CA ALA A 33 1.76 6.17 6.03
C ALA A 33 1.10 5.40 4.88
N TYR A 34 1.81 4.41 4.35
CA TYR A 34 1.32 3.56 3.26
C TYR A 34 1.75 2.13 3.50
N LEU A 35 0.84 1.20 3.18
CA LEU A 35 1.09 -0.23 3.27
C LEU A 35 0.50 -0.95 2.05
N GLU A 36 1.29 -1.81 1.42
CA GLU A 36 0.86 -2.73 0.38
C GLU A 36 1.08 -4.17 0.82
N PHE A 37 0.06 -5.01 0.68
CA PHE A 37 0.10 -6.40 1.13
C PHE A 37 -0.88 -7.28 0.37
N PHE A 38 -0.61 -8.59 0.37
CA PHE A 38 -1.58 -9.59 0.00
C PHE A 38 -2.45 -9.99 1.21
N ALA A 39 -3.75 -10.13 0.98
CA ALA A 39 -4.71 -10.57 2.00
C ALA A 39 -5.72 -11.58 1.44
N SER A 40 -6.10 -12.54 2.29
CA SER A 40 -7.22 -13.44 2.00
C SER A 40 -8.54 -12.67 1.95
N HIS A 41 -9.55 -13.24 1.30
CA HIS A 41 -10.88 -12.64 1.24
C HIS A 41 -11.46 -12.33 2.64
N GLU A 42 -11.32 -13.25 3.59
CA GLU A 42 -11.79 -13.05 4.98
C GLU A 42 -11.07 -11.89 5.68
N THR A 43 -9.74 -11.79 5.49
CA THR A 43 -8.95 -10.69 6.04
C THR A 43 -9.39 -9.36 5.42
N LEU A 44 -9.54 -9.32 4.09
CA LEU A 44 -9.97 -8.11 3.39
C LEU A 44 -11.35 -7.67 3.82
N GLN A 45 -12.29 -8.59 4.07
CA GLN A 45 -13.63 -8.23 4.52
C GLN A 45 -13.59 -7.49 5.86
N LYS A 46 -12.85 -8.02 6.85
CA LYS A 46 -12.66 -7.38 8.17
C LYS A 46 -12.02 -5.99 8.03
N LEU A 47 -11.01 -5.88 7.16
CA LEU A 47 -10.34 -4.61 6.90
C LEU A 47 -11.27 -3.60 6.21
N ALA A 48 -11.93 -3.98 5.13
CA ALA A 48 -12.72 -3.08 4.30
C ALA A 48 -13.83 -2.37 5.08
N GLU A 49 -14.48 -3.06 6.02
CA GLU A 49 -15.49 -2.45 6.90
C GLU A 49 -14.89 -1.31 7.75
N ARG A 50 -13.71 -1.53 8.35
CA ARG A 50 -13.04 -0.51 9.16
C ARG A 50 -12.45 0.61 8.30
N LEU A 51 -11.72 0.26 7.24
CA LEU A 51 -11.07 1.24 6.36
C LEU A 51 -12.09 2.16 5.69
N SER A 52 -13.26 1.64 5.31
CA SER A 52 -14.32 2.47 4.71
C SER A 52 -15.03 3.39 5.72
N SER A 53 -14.87 3.16 7.03
CA SER A 53 -15.45 4.01 8.08
C SER A 53 -14.54 5.17 8.51
N GLU A 54 -13.27 5.16 8.08
CA GLU A 54 -12.28 6.17 8.43
C GLU A 54 -12.10 7.15 7.26
N GLU A 55 -12.51 8.41 7.44
CA GLU A 55 -12.46 9.42 6.36
C GLU A 55 -11.04 9.70 5.83
N ALA A 56 -10.02 9.53 6.68
CA ALA A 56 -8.62 9.77 6.33
C ALA A 56 -7.96 8.55 5.67
N ILE A 57 -8.65 7.42 5.51
CA ILE A 57 -8.07 6.20 4.94
C ILE A 57 -8.53 6.03 3.50
N CYS A 58 -7.57 5.85 2.60
CA CYS A 58 -7.81 5.44 1.22
C CYS A 58 -7.30 4.02 1.01
N TYR A 59 -8.10 3.14 0.39
CA TYR A 59 -7.63 1.81 0.01
C TYR A 59 -8.09 1.38 -1.38
N ILE A 60 -7.26 0.57 -2.02
CA ILE A 60 -7.57 -0.14 -3.26
C ILE A 60 -7.20 -1.61 -3.05
N ALA A 61 -8.14 -2.51 -3.27
CA ALA A 61 -7.92 -3.94 -3.22
C ALA A 61 -8.34 -4.56 -4.55
N ALA A 62 -7.48 -5.37 -5.15
CA ALA A 62 -7.78 -6.00 -6.43
C ALA A 62 -7.20 -7.42 -6.50
N ASN A 63 -7.96 -8.35 -7.08
CA ASN A 63 -7.53 -9.74 -7.24
C ASN A 63 -7.10 -10.06 -8.67
N ARG A 64 -6.57 -11.28 -8.85
CA ARG A 64 -6.14 -11.77 -10.17
C ARG A 64 -7.27 -11.80 -11.20
N ALA A 65 -8.51 -12.05 -10.79
CA ALA A 65 -9.67 -12.10 -11.67
C ALA A 65 -10.15 -10.71 -12.14
N GLY A 66 -9.59 -9.62 -11.58
CA GLY A 66 -9.96 -8.26 -11.91
C GLY A 66 -11.12 -7.69 -11.07
N ASP A 67 -11.54 -8.38 -10.02
CA ASP A 67 -12.45 -7.81 -9.02
C ASP A 67 -11.71 -6.73 -8.22
N VAL A 68 -12.34 -5.58 -8.03
CA VAL A 68 -11.78 -4.42 -7.35
C VAL A 68 -12.74 -3.94 -6.26
N LYS A 69 -12.19 -3.71 -5.07
CA LYS A 69 -12.89 -3.12 -3.92
C LYS A 69 -12.10 -1.89 -3.46
N THR A 70 -12.75 -0.75 -3.36
CA THR A 70 -12.07 0.51 -3.04
C THR A 70 -13.05 1.54 -2.49
N ASN A 71 -12.51 2.54 -1.78
CA ASN A 71 -13.22 3.76 -1.38
C ASN A 71 -12.69 5.02 -2.07
N VAL A 72 -11.89 4.89 -3.15
CA VAL A 72 -11.39 6.02 -3.95
C VAL A 72 -11.93 6.00 -5.38
N ASP A 73 -11.93 7.17 -6.03
CA ASP A 73 -12.32 7.30 -7.44
C ASP A 73 -11.24 6.73 -8.37
N SER A 74 -11.64 6.26 -9.56
CA SER A 74 -10.71 5.68 -10.53
C SER A 74 -9.70 6.67 -11.14
N GLU A 75 -9.93 7.97 -10.93
CA GLU A 75 -9.06 9.07 -11.36
C GLU A 75 -8.22 9.63 -10.21
N THR A 76 -8.29 9.04 -9.00
CA THR A 76 -7.55 9.51 -7.84
C THR A 76 -6.05 9.28 -8.01
N VAL A 77 -5.30 10.38 -7.85
CA VAL A 77 -3.84 10.38 -7.71
C VAL A 77 -3.51 11.05 -6.37
N ASN A 78 -3.01 10.28 -5.42
CA ASN A 78 -2.74 10.73 -4.06
C ASN A 78 -1.23 10.95 -3.87
N ALA A 79 -0.80 12.17 -3.54
CA ALA A 79 0.60 12.42 -3.18
C ALA A 79 0.91 11.83 -1.80
N VAL A 80 1.89 10.91 -1.76
CA VAL A 80 2.24 10.17 -0.54
C VAL A 80 3.61 10.53 0.02
N ALA A 81 4.46 11.19 -0.76
CA ALA A 81 5.68 11.82 -0.27
C ALA A 81 5.92 13.16 -0.98
N TRP A 82 6.25 14.20 -0.20
CA TRP A 82 6.57 15.52 -0.73
C TRP A 82 7.59 16.26 0.13
N GLY A 83 8.19 17.31 -0.44
CA GLY A 83 9.21 18.12 0.21
C GLY A 83 9.09 19.60 -0.13
N VAL A 84 9.36 20.43 0.87
CA VAL A 84 9.38 21.88 0.78
C VAL A 84 10.82 22.34 1.02
N PHE A 85 11.39 23.07 0.07
CA PHE A 85 12.81 23.45 0.09
C PHE A 85 12.98 24.97 -0.11
N PRO A 86 13.96 25.61 0.54
CA PRO A 86 14.21 27.05 0.37
C PRO A 86 14.45 27.42 -1.09
N GLY A 87 13.74 28.45 -1.57
CA GLY A 87 13.90 28.98 -2.93
C GLY A 87 13.44 28.05 -4.05
N ALA A 88 12.68 26.99 -3.76
CA ALA A 88 12.16 26.04 -4.75
C ALA A 88 10.64 25.82 -4.60
N GLN A 89 10.00 25.36 -5.68
CA GLN A 89 8.63 24.85 -5.63
C GLN A 89 8.55 23.54 -4.84
N VAL A 90 7.36 23.23 -4.35
CA VAL A 90 7.08 21.94 -3.69
C VAL A 90 7.36 20.80 -4.66
N LYS A 91 8.04 19.76 -4.18
CA LYS A 91 8.34 18.54 -4.96
C LYS A 91 7.54 17.38 -4.40
N GLN A 92 6.88 16.62 -5.28
CA GLN A 92 6.07 15.44 -4.94
C GLN A 92 6.55 14.21 -5.75
N PRO A 93 7.65 13.57 -5.35
CA PRO A 93 8.25 12.49 -6.14
C PRO A 93 7.45 11.18 -6.14
N VAL A 94 6.60 10.95 -5.13
CA VAL A 94 5.88 9.67 -4.96
C VAL A 94 4.38 9.92 -4.83
N VAL A 95 3.63 9.21 -5.66
CA VAL A 95 2.16 9.21 -5.67
C VAL A 95 1.63 7.78 -5.62
N ALA A 96 0.48 7.59 -4.97
CA ALA A 96 -0.34 6.39 -5.07
C ALA A 96 -1.48 6.68 -6.04
N ASP A 97 -1.52 5.94 -7.15
CA ASP A 97 -2.46 6.15 -8.26
C ASP A 97 -3.25 4.86 -8.51
N TYR A 98 -4.57 5.01 -8.68
CA TYR A 98 -5.47 3.90 -8.97
C TYR A 98 -5.10 3.13 -10.24
N LYS A 99 -4.77 3.84 -11.33
CA LYS A 99 -4.50 3.20 -12.63
C LYS A 99 -3.17 2.45 -12.61
N SER A 100 -2.14 3.05 -12.02
CA SER A 100 -0.83 2.43 -11.81
C SER A 100 -0.93 1.22 -10.90
N PHE A 101 -1.75 1.27 -9.84
CA PHE A 101 -1.98 0.11 -8.97
C PHE A 101 -2.61 -1.06 -9.73
N LEU A 102 -3.62 -0.81 -10.57
CA LEU A 102 -4.23 -1.86 -11.38
C LEU A 102 -3.28 -2.43 -12.44
N ALA A 103 -2.40 -1.61 -13.01
CA ALA A 103 -1.35 -2.08 -13.92
C ALA A 103 -0.30 -2.92 -13.17
N TRP A 104 0.14 -2.45 -11.99
CA TRP A 104 1.11 -3.14 -11.13
C TRP A 104 0.60 -4.51 -10.65
N LYS A 105 -0.70 -4.60 -10.33
CA LYS A 105 -1.33 -5.84 -9.86
C LYS A 105 -1.00 -7.05 -10.73
N ASP A 106 -1.02 -6.90 -12.05
CA ASP A 106 -0.79 -8.03 -12.96
C ASP A 106 0.66 -8.54 -12.86
N GLU A 107 1.62 -7.63 -12.72
CA GLU A 107 3.03 -7.98 -12.46
C GLU A 107 3.19 -8.61 -11.07
N ALA A 108 2.57 -8.03 -10.04
CA ALA A 108 2.59 -8.56 -8.68
C ALA A 108 2.06 -10.00 -8.59
N PHE A 109 0.95 -10.32 -9.29
CA PHE A 109 0.45 -11.70 -9.39
C PHE A 109 1.28 -12.58 -10.34
N SER A 110 2.00 -12.03 -11.31
CA SER A 110 2.94 -12.79 -12.14
C SER A 110 4.09 -13.35 -11.30
N LEU A 111 4.63 -12.57 -10.35
CA LEU A 111 5.70 -13.01 -9.44
C LEU A 111 5.28 -14.24 -8.61
N TRP A 112 4.00 -14.34 -8.21
CA TRP A 112 3.48 -15.57 -7.59
C TRP A 112 3.55 -16.77 -8.55
N SER A 113 3.29 -16.57 -9.84
CA SER A 113 3.37 -17.65 -10.84
C SER A 113 4.80 -18.17 -10.99
N GLU A 114 5.79 -17.28 -10.91
CA GLU A 114 7.20 -17.65 -10.92
C GLU A 114 7.57 -18.43 -9.66
N TRP A 115 7.08 -17.99 -8.49
CA TRP A 115 7.30 -18.72 -7.24
C TRP A 115 6.68 -20.13 -7.25
N VAL A 116 5.46 -20.26 -7.78
CA VAL A 116 4.77 -21.55 -7.96
C VAL A 116 5.60 -22.51 -8.82
N GLN A 117 6.30 -22.03 -9.84
CA GLN A 117 7.07 -22.86 -10.77
C GLN A 117 8.32 -23.51 -10.15
N VAL A 118 8.79 -23.02 -9.01
CA VAL A 118 9.92 -23.62 -8.27
C VAL A 118 9.55 -25.00 -7.70
N TYR A 119 8.26 -25.28 -7.50
CA TYR A 119 7.77 -26.49 -6.88
C TYR A 119 7.22 -27.51 -7.88
N ASP A 120 7.41 -28.79 -7.57
CA ASP A 120 6.87 -29.90 -8.34
C ASP A 120 5.34 -29.79 -8.49
N LYS A 121 4.84 -30.17 -9.68
CA LYS A 121 3.42 -30.07 -10.05
C LYS A 121 2.47 -30.80 -9.08
N ALA A 122 2.93 -31.87 -8.45
CA ALA A 122 2.14 -32.67 -7.51
C ALA A 122 2.40 -32.32 -6.04
N SER A 123 3.20 -31.28 -5.76
CA SER A 123 3.53 -30.91 -4.39
C SER A 123 2.42 -30.12 -3.71
N SER A 124 2.20 -30.37 -2.43
CA SER A 124 1.27 -29.59 -1.60
C SER A 124 1.67 -28.12 -1.47
N SER A 125 2.97 -27.81 -1.54
CA SER A 125 3.47 -26.43 -1.56
C SER A 125 2.98 -25.65 -2.78
N ARG A 126 3.00 -26.29 -3.95
CA ARG A 126 2.50 -25.69 -5.18
C ARG A 126 1.00 -25.43 -5.10
N GLU A 127 0.23 -26.42 -4.65
CA GLU A 127 -1.22 -26.31 -4.47
C GLU A 127 -1.59 -25.16 -3.53
N LEU A 128 -0.86 -25.02 -2.42
CA LEU A 128 -1.04 -23.90 -1.49
C LEU A 128 -0.81 -22.55 -2.18
N LEU A 129 0.31 -22.36 -2.87
CA LEU A 129 0.63 -21.09 -3.54
C LEU A 129 -0.37 -20.76 -4.66
N GLU A 130 -0.78 -21.75 -5.45
CA GLU A 130 -1.82 -21.58 -6.48
C GLU A 130 -3.16 -21.18 -5.86
N SER A 131 -3.54 -21.79 -4.72
CA SER A 131 -4.77 -21.43 -4.00
C SER A 131 -4.73 -20.00 -3.45
N ILE A 132 -3.60 -19.56 -2.91
CA ILE A 132 -3.39 -18.19 -2.42
C ILE A 132 -3.50 -17.22 -3.58
N GLN A 133 -2.74 -17.45 -4.65
CA GLN A 133 -2.72 -16.59 -5.83
C GLN A 133 -4.10 -16.45 -6.48
N ALA A 134 -4.90 -17.52 -6.49
CA ALA A 134 -6.24 -17.51 -7.09
C ALA A 134 -7.29 -16.80 -6.23
N SER A 135 -7.15 -16.80 -4.90
CA SER A 135 -8.22 -16.34 -3.98
C SER A 135 -7.91 -15.04 -3.23
N TRP A 136 -6.65 -14.63 -3.17
CA TRP A 136 -6.23 -13.43 -2.41
C TRP A 136 -6.32 -12.16 -3.25
N TYR A 137 -6.32 -11.02 -2.55
CA TYR A 137 -6.28 -9.68 -3.11
C TYR A 137 -4.91 -9.06 -2.82
N LEU A 138 -4.40 -8.28 -3.77
CA LEU A 138 -3.41 -7.25 -3.50
C LEU A 138 -4.13 -6.02 -2.96
N VAL A 139 -3.65 -5.44 -1.87
CA VAL A 139 -4.28 -4.32 -1.17
C VAL A 139 -3.24 -3.23 -0.94
N SER A 140 -3.56 -2.00 -1.33
CA SER A 140 -2.82 -0.78 -0.99
C SER A 140 -3.67 0.10 -0.09
N VAL A 141 -3.10 0.59 1.01
CA VAL A 141 -3.77 1.47 1.98
C VAL A 141 -2.91 2.69 2.26
N VAL A 142 -3.51 3.88 2.25
CA VAL A 142 -2.89 5.18 2.57
C VAL A 142 -3.64 5.82 3.73
N ASP A 143 -2.89 6.34 4.71
CA ASP A 143 -3.43 7.22 5.75
C ASP A 143 -3.11 8.68 5.41
N ASP A 144 -4.14 9.42 5.02
CA ASP A 144 -4.05 10.84 4.66
C ASP A 144 -3.80 11.75 5.87
N ASN A 145 -4.02 11.28 7.10
CA ASN A 145 -3.64 12.00 8.31
C ASN A 145 -2.14 11.86 8.60
N PHE A 146 -1.30 12.45 7.74
CA PHE A 146 0.15 12.44 7.93
C PHE A 146 0.62 13.21 9.18
N VAL A 147 -0.26 14.01 9.81
CA VAL A 147 0.08 14.83 10.98
C VAL A 147 0.15 13.99 12.26
N CYS A 148 -0.83 13.10 12.47
CA CYS A 148 -0.90 12.28 13.68
C CYS A 148 -1.58 10.91 13.49
N GLY A 149 -1.87 10.50 12.25
CA GLY A 149 -2.45 9.20 11.93
C GLY A 149 -1.54 8.03 12.32
N ASP A 150 -2.19 6.90 12.56
CA ASP A 150 -1.58 5.61 12.87
C ASP A 150 -2.28 4.50 12.06
N LEU A 151 -1.73 4.29 10.86
CA LEU A 151 -2.23 3.27 9.95
C LEU A 151 -2.14 1.86 10.55
N LEU A 152 -1.05 1.54 11.27
CA LEU A 152 -0.86 0.20 11.83
C LEU A 152 -1.87 -0.07 12.94
N GLN A 153 -2.11 0.91 13.82
CA GLN A 153 -3.14 0.78 14.84
C GLN A 153 -4.54 0.60 14.22
N THR A 154 -4.85 1.36 13.17
CA THR A 154 -6.12 1.21 12.43
C THR A 154 -6.29 -0.21 11.88
N LEU A 155 -5.23 -0.77 11.28
CA LEU A 155 -5.24 -2.13 10.75
C LEU A 155 -5.34 -3.19 11.86
N PHE A 156 -4.62 -3.05 12.97
CA PHE A 156 -4.67 -4.02 14.07
C PHE A 156 -6.04 -4.04 14.76
N HIS A 157 -6.63 -2.86 15.02
CA HIS A 157 -7.99 -2.79 15.54
C HIS A 157 -9.00 -3.45 14.62
N ALA A 158 -8.88 -3.29 13.30
CA ALA A 158 -9.75 -3.95 12.32
C ALA A 158 -9.64 -5.49 12.36
N LEU A 159 -8.47 -6.01 12.70
CA LEU A 159 -8.20 -7.44 12.79
C LEU A 159 -8.45 -8.03 14.19
N GLY A 160 -8.84 -7.21 15.17
CA GLY A 160 -9.07 -7.63 16.55
C GLY A 160 -7.78 -8.03 17.28
N CYS A 161 -6.65 -7.44 16.91
CA CYS A 161 -5.32 -7.68 17.47
C CYS A 161 -4.85 -6.51 18.34
#